data_AF-A0A091IGD8-F1
#
_entry.id   AF-A0A091IGD8-F1
#
_cell.length_a   1.000
_cell.length_b   1.000
_cell.length_c   1.000
_cell.angle_alpha   90.00
_cell.angle_beta   90.00
_cell.angle_gamma   90.00
#
_symmetry.space_group_name_H-M   'P 1'
#
loop_
_entity.id
_entity.type
_entity.pdbx_description
1 polymer ?
#
loop_
_entity_poly.entity_id
_entity_poly.type
_entity_poly.pdbx_seq_one_letter_code
_entity_poly.pdbx_strand_id
1 'polypeptide(L)'
;GWYWGNMTVAEAKKRLQDAPEGTFLVRDSSHSEYLLTISVKTSAGPTNLRIEYQDGKFRLDSITCVRSRLKQFNSVVHLIEYYVLMCKDRTETPSNGTVHLYLNKPLYTSAPSLQHYCRITINKCTNQVWELPLPTRLKEYLKEYQYQV
;
A
#
# COMPACT_ATOMS: atom_id res chain seq x y z
N GLY A 1 2.14 1.89 -12.20
CA GLY A 1 2.30 1.74 -10.73
C GLY A 1 0.94 1.45 -10.13
N TRP A 2 0.73 1.66 -8.83
CA TRP A 2 -0.57 1.40 -8.16
C TRP A 2 -1.19 2.66 -7.53
N TYR A 3 -0.62 3.83 -7.82
CA TYR A 3 -1.27 5.12 -7.64
C TYR A 3 -2.05 5.48 -8.91
N TRP A 4 -3.32 5.83 -8.72
CA TRP A 4 -4.30 6.04 -9.79
C TRP A 4 -4.70 7.51 -9.98
N GLY A 5 -4.05 8.45 -9.28
CA GLY A 5 -4.35 9.88 -9.41
C GLY A 5 -5.78 10.24 -9.06
N ASN A 6 -6.37 11.16 -9.82
CA ASN A 6 -7.72 11.70 -9.64
C ASN A 6 -8.81 10.70 -10.07
N MET A 7 -8.82 9.52 -9.48
CA MET A 7 -9.86 8.51 -9.63
C MET A 7 -11.01 8.78 -8.65
N THR A 8 -12.24 8.67 -9.14
CA THR A 8 -13.43 8.82 -8.29
C THR A 8 -13.68 7.59 -7.40
N VAL A 9 -14.44 7.78 -6.33
CA VAL A 9 -14.85 6.68 -5.44
C VAL A 9 -15.63 5.60 -6.21
N ALA A 10 -16.52 6.00 -7.13
CA ALA A 10 -17.34 5.10 -7.92
C ALA A 10 -16.49 4.23 -8.85
N GLU A 11 -15.51 4.83 -9.52
CA GLU A 11 -14.55 4.11 -10.38
C GLU A 11 -13.69 3.13 -9.60
N ALA A 12 -13.23 3.52 -8.40
CA ALA A 12 -12.45 2.64 -7.54
C ALA A 12 -13.28 1.43 -7.08
N LYS A 13 -14.54 1.66 -6.67
CA LYS A 13 -15.48 0.59 -6.31
C LYS A 13 -15.69 -0.36 -7.48
N LYS A 14 -15.97 0.15 -8.68
CA LYS A 14 -16.19 -0.66 -9.89
C LYS A 14 -14.97 -1.54 -10.20
N ARG A 15 -13.75 -0.98 -10.12
CA ARG A 15 -12.51 -1.75 -10.40
C ARG A 15 -12.20 -2.81 -9.35
N LEU A 16 -12.56 -2.57 -8.09
CA LEU A 16 -12.30 -3.49 -6.99
C LEU A 16 -13.42 -4.50 -6.74
N GLN A 17 -14.60 -4.32 -7.35
CA GLN A 17 -15.79 -5.11 -7.08
C GLN A 17 -15.52 -6.63 -7.22
N ASP A 18 -14.88 -7.02 -8.31
CA ASP A 18 -14.58 -8.41 -8.65
C ASP A 18 -13.12 -8.80 -8.37
N ALA A 19 -12.36 -7.90 -7.73
CA ALA A 19 -11.00 -8.19 -7.32
C ALA A 19 -10.98 -9.15 -6.11
N PRO A 20 -9.91 -9.94 -5.92
CA PRO A 20 -9.74 -10.72 -4.70
C PRO A 20 -9.63 -9.83 -3.46
N GLU A 21 -10.03 -10.36 -2.31
CA GLU A 21 -9.88 -9.68 -1.02
C GLU A 21 -8.42 -9.26 -0.76
N GLY A 22 -8.25 -8.06 -0.18
CA GLY A 22 -6.96 -7.44 0.05
C GLY A 22 -6.33 -6.79 -1.18
N THR A 23 -7.01 -6.82 -2.35
CA THR A 23 -6.60 -6.01 -3.49
C THR A 23 -6.85 -4.53 -3.18
N PHE A 24 -5.84 -3.68 -3.39
CA PHE A 24 -5.93 -2.26 -3.04
C PHE A 24 -5.37 -1.35 -4.14
N LEU A 25 -5.73 -0.08 -4.09
CA LEU A 25 -5.13 0.99 -4.90
C LEU A 25 -5.03 2.28 -4.07
N VAL A 26 -4.13 3.18 -4.46
CA VAL A 26 -4.06 4.53 -3.89
C VAL A 26 -4.53 5.53 -4.93
N ARG A 27 -5.32 6.51 -4.51
CA ARG A 27 -5.85 7.58 -5.36
C ARG A 27 -5.94 8.88 -4.57
N ASP A 28 -6.20 9.97 -5.26
CA ASP A 28 -6.48 11.25 -4.62
C ASP A 28 -7.76 11.15 -3.79
N SER A 29 -7.78 11.84 -2.65
CA SER A 29 -8.98 11.94 -1.83
C SER A 29 -9.96 12.91 -2.47
N SER A 30 -11.25 12.58 -2.42
CA SER A 30 -12.33 13.51 -2.76
C SER A 30 -12.74 14.40 -1.58
N HIS A 31 -12.16 14.19 -0.40
CA HIS A 31 -12.41 14.99 0.80
C HIS A 31 -11.31 16.04 0.96
N SER A 32 -11.70 17.29 1.20
CA SER A 32 -10.80 18.46 1.22
C SER A 32 -9.68 18.38 2.26
N GLU A 33 -9.91 17.70 3.37
CA GLU A 33 -8.93 17.58 4.47
C GLU A 33 -7.85 16.51 4.26
N TYR A 34 -7.93 15.71 3.20
CA TYR A 34 -7.02 14.60 2.97
C TYR A 34 -6.45 14.68 1.57
N LEU A 35 -5.18 14.31 1.41
CA LEU A 35 -4.52 14.28 0.11
C LEU A 35 -4.80 12.97 -0.63
N LEU A 36 -4.71 11.85 0.09
CA LEU A 36 -4.73 10.51 -0.50
C LEU A 36 -5.73 9.60 0.20
N THR A 37 -6.20 8.60 -0.53
CA THR A 37 -7.10 7.56 -0.05
C THR A 37 -6.66 6.20 -0.60
N ILE A 38 -6.68 5.19 0.26
CA ILE A 38 -6.56 3.78 -0.10
C ILE A 38 -7.97 3.25 -0.37
N SER A 39 -8.22 2.77 -1.57
CA SER A 39 -9.41 1.95 -1.84
C SER A 39 -9.01 0.48 -1.81
N VAL A 40 -9.71 -0.33 -1.01
CA VAL A 40 -9.37 -1.74 -0.79
C VAL A 40 -10.61 -2.61 -0.86
N LYS A 41 -10.48 -3.80 -1.45
CA LYS A 41 -11.49 -4.85 -1.43
C LYS A 41 -11.43 -5.62 -0.11
N THR A 42 -12.52 -5.61 0.65
CA THR A 42 -12.72 -6.49 1.82
C THR A 42 -13.77 -7.56 1.51
N SER A 43 -13.96 -8.50 2.42
CA SER A 43 -15.07 -9.48 2.39
C SER A 43 -16.46 -8.84 2.26
N ALA A 44 -16.67 -7.65 2.83
CA ALA A 44 -17.92 -6.90 2.72
C ALA A 44 -18.03 -6.04 1.44
N GLY A 45 -16.98 -5.99 0.62
CA GLY A 45 -16.92 -5.20 -0.61
C GLY A 45 -15.86 -4.09 -0.58
N PRO A 46 -15.76 -3.28 -1.65
CA PRO A 46 -14.77 -2.20 -1.70
C PRO A 46 -15.06 -1.07 -0.70
N THR A 47 -14.07 -0.74 0.12
CA THR A 47 -14.11 0.36 1.09
C THR A 47 -12.96 1.34 0.88
N ASN A 48 -12.97 2.45 1.61
CA ASN A 48 -11.99 3.53 1.51
C ASN A 48 -11.40 3.88 2.86
N LEU A 49 -10.09 4.07 2.90
CA LEU A 49 -9.34 4.50 4.08
C LEU A 49 -8.55 5.74 3.71
N ARG A 50 -8.76 6.83 4.43
CA ARG A 50 -8.06 8.08 4.16
C ARG A 50 -6.68 8.07 4.79
N ILE A 51 -5.75 8.75 4.14
CA ILE A 51 -4.38 8.95 4.64
C ILE A 51 -4.28 10.40 5.10
N GLU A 52 -4.07 10.59 6.40
CA GLU A 52 -3.78 11.89 7.00
C GLU A 52 -2.32 12.26 6.74
N TYR A 53 -2.07 13.55 6.50
CA TYR A 53 -0.72 14.11 6.42
C TYR A 53 -0.61 15.29 7.38
N GLN A 54 0.24 15.16 8.39
CA GLN A 54 0.46 16.18 9.41
C GLN A 54 1.92 16.13 9.85
N ASP A 55 2.53 17.30 10.07
CA ASP A 55 3.92 17.44 10.56
C ASP A 55 4.95 16.64 9.75
N GLY A 56 4.77 16.59 8.43
CA GLY A 56 5.66 15.85 7.52
C GLY A 56 5.48 14.33 7.53
N LYS A 57 4.43 13.80 8.20
CA LYS A 57 4.20 12.37 8.36
C LYS A 57 2.84 11.94 7.81
N PHE A 58 2.81 10.74 7.24
CA PHE A 58 1.61 10.04 6.80
C PHE A 58 1.14 9.06 7.86
N ARG A 59 -0.18 8.95 8.05
CA ARG A 59 -0.81 7.92 8.88
C ARG A 59 -2.21 7.61 8.37
N LEU A 60 -2.76 6.46 8.75
CA LEU A 60 -4.16 6.16 8.45
C LEU A 60 -5.09 6.98 9.34
N ASP A 61 -6.25 7.33 8.78
CA ASP A 61 -7.29 8.06 9.47
C ASP A 61 -7.72 7.35 10.77
N SER A 62 -7.60 8.08 11.86
CA SER A 62 -7.88 7.61 13.21
C SER A 62 -9.34 7.26 13.50
N ILE A 63 -10.26 7.75 12.66
CA ILE A 63 -11.69 7.42 12.74
C ILE A 63 -11.93 5.96 12.31
N THR A 64 -11.08 5.42 11.43
CA THR A 64 -11.25 4.09 10.83
C THR A 64 -10.35 3.02 11.42
N CYS A 65 -9.44 3.39 12.34
CA CYS A 65 -8.48 2.48 12.96
C CYS A 65 -8.34 2.79 14.45
N VAL A 66 -8.19 1.75 15.28
CA VAL A 66 -8.01 1.91 16.73
C VAL A 66 -6.77 2.78 17.01
N ARG A 67 -7.00 3.97 17.56
CA ARG A 67 -6.00 5.05 17.76
C ARG A 67 -4.70 4.63 18.42
N SER A 68 -4.71 3.59 19.27
CA SER A 68 -3.53 3.15 20.03
C SER A 68 -2.44 2.45 19.19
N ARG A 69 -2.64 2.26 17.88
CA ARG A 69 -1.68 1.56 17.00
C ARG A 69 -1.31 2.31 15.70
N LEU A 70 -1.69 3.58 15.57
CA LEU A 70 -1.43 4.34 14.35
C LEU A 70 0.04 4.77 14.28
N LYS A 71 0.81 4.02 13.49
CA LYS A 71 2.19 4.38 13.14
C LYS A 71 2.18 5.56 12.17
N GLN A 72 3.22 6.38 12.28
CA GLN A 72 3.48 7.50 11.38
C GLN A 72 4.65 7.16 10.47
N PHE A 73 4.59 7.60 9.21
CA PHE A 73 5.54 7.23 8.17
C PHE A 73 6.01 8.45 7.39
N ASN A 74 7.25 8.44 6.92
CA ASN A 74 7.79 9.49 6.05
C ASN A 74 7.33 9.35 4.58
N SER A 75 6.75 8.21 4.23
CA SER A 75 6.39 7.85 2.85
C SER A 75 5.10 7.05 2.87
N VAL A 76 4.21 7.34 1.92
CA VAL A 76 2.99 6.57 1.68
C VAL A 76 3.33 5.14 1.28
N VAL A 77 4.40 4.93 0.50
CA VAL A 77 4.83 3.59 0.12
C VAL A 77 5.27 2.78 1.33
N HIS A 78 5.99 3.42 2.27
CA HIS A 78 6.38 2.78 3.53
C HIS A 78 5.16 2.45 4.40
N LEU A 79 4.19 3.36 4.47
CA LEU A 79 2.91 3.09 5.14
C LEU A 79 2.23 1.85 4.55
N ILE A 80 2.10 1.78 3.23
CA ILE A 80 1.46 0.65 2.53
C ILE A 80 2.23 -0.64 2.80
N GLU A 81 3.55 -0.65 2.62
CA GLU A 81 4.37 -1.83 2.88
C GLU A 81 4.21 -2.35 4.31
N TYR A 82 4.26 -1.45 5.30
CA TYR A 82 4.07 -1.82 6.70
C TYR A 82 2.75 -2.58 6.91
N TYR A 83 1.64 -2.06 6.39
CA TYR A 83 0.34 -2.73 6.54
C TYR A 83 0.24 -4.02 5.71
N VAL A 84 0.87 -4.10 4.54
CA VAL A 84 0.94 -5.34 3.75
C VAL A 84 1.74 -6.44 4.49
N LEU A 85 2.88 -6.08 5.09
CA LEU A 85 3.70 -7.03 5.85
C LEU A 85 3.02 -7.45 7.15
N MET A 86 2.41 -6.50 7.88
CA MET A 86 1.62 -6.79 9.09
C MET A 86 0.50 -7.80 8.85
N CYS A 87 -0.10 -7.80 7.66
CA CYS A 87 -1.15 -8.76 7.28
C CYS A 87 -0.61 -10.16 6.95
N LYS A 88 0.67 -10.30 6.57
CA LYS A 88 1.29 -11.59 6.27
C LYS A 88 1.72 -12.36 7.53
N ASP A 89 2.13 -11.64 8.57
CA ASP A 89 2.54 -12.24 9.85
C ASP A 89 1.35 -12.69 10.72
N ARG A 90 0.14 -12.23 10.43
CA ARG A 90 -1.06 -12.62 11.18
C ARG A 90 -1.60 -13.96 10.69
N THR A 91 -1.25 -15.03 11.41
CA THR A 91 -1.91 -16.35 11.36
C THR A 91 -3.21 -16.41 12.17
N GLU A 92 -3.58 -15.32 12.85
CA GLU A 92 -4.73 -15.30 13.76
C GLU A 92 -6.06 -15.04 13.05
N THR A 93 -7.02 -15.91 13.33
CA THR A 93 -8.42 -15.77 12.91
C THR A 93 -9.04 -14.50 13.50
N PRO A 94 -9.95 -13.82 12.78
CA PRO A 94 -10.56 -12.59 13.25
C PRO A 94 -11.44 -12.86 14.49
N SER A 95 -11.14 -12.21 15.60
CA SER A 95 -12.07 -12.08 16.72
C SER A 95 -13.15 -11.06 16.37
N ASN A 96 -14.38 -11.55 16.19
CA ASN A 96 -15.67 -10.87 16.22
C ASN A 96 -15.70 -9.35 15.89
N GLY A 97 -16.14 -9.04 14.66
CA GLY A 97 -16.86 -7.79 14.35
C GLY A 97 -16.02 -6.57 13.97
N THR A 98 -14.69 -6.61 14.09
CA THR A 98 -13.83 -5.49 13.62
C THR A 98 -13.35 -5.78 12.20
N VAL A 99 -13.71 -4.92 11.23
CA VAL A 99 -13.12 -4.97 9.88
C VAL A 99 -11.64 -4.63 10.00
N HIS A 100 -10.79 -5.65 10.09
CA HIS A 100 -9.35 -5.46 10.07
C HIS A 100 -8.93 -5.03 8.67
N LEU A 101 -8.15 -3.95 8.59
CA LEU A 101 -7.47 -3.57 7.35
C LEU A 101 -6.61 -4.73 6.88
N TYR A 102 -6.97 -5.33 5.75
CA TYR A 102 -6.21 -6.36 5.08
C TYR A 102 -5.72 -5.82 3.74
N LEU A 103 -4.41 -5.55 3.64
CA LEU A 103 -3.75 -5.17 2.38
C LEU A 103 -2.87 -6.35 1.94
N ASN A 104 -3.04 -6.78 0.70
CA ASN A 104 -2.28 -7.91 0.17
C ASN A 104 -1.56 -7.53 -1.13
N LYS A 105 -2.32 -7.21 -2.18
CA LYS A 105 -1.76 -6.95 -3.51
C LYS A 105 -2.25 -5.62 -4.09
N PRO A 106 -1.35 -4.84 -4.71
CA PRO A 106 -1.75 -3.63 -5.40
C PRO A 106 -2.47 -3.95 -6.71
N LEU A 107 -3.48 -3.16 -7.04
CA LEU A 107 -4.09 -3.07 -8.36
C LEU A 107 -3.30 -2.07 -9.19
N TYR A 108 -2.54 -2.60 -10.16
CA TYR A 108 -1.70 -1.80 -11.03
C TYR A 108 -2.51 -1.09 -12.13
N THR A 109 -2.14 0.16 -12.44
CA THR A 109 -2.68 0.95 -13.56
C THR A 109 -2.39 0.32 -14.93
N SER A 110 -1.25 -0.35 -15.01
CA SER A 110 -0.71 -1.04 -16.18
C SER A 110 0.35 -2.03 -15.69
N ALA A 111 0.71 -3.02 -16.51
CA ALA A 111 1.80 -3.93 -16.18
C ALA A 111 3.10 -3.14 -15.88
N PRO A 112 3.72 -3.31 -14.70
CA PRO A 112 5.06 -2.82 -14.42
C PRO A 112 6.09 -3.33 -15.43
N SER A 113 7.19 -2.59 -15.58
CA SER A 113 8.33 -3.08 -16.37
C SER A 113 8.94 -4.32 -15.71
N LEU A 114 9.53 -5.21 -16.52
CA LEU A 114 10.26 -6.36 -16.01
C LEU A 114 11.36 -5.94 -15.02
N GLN A 115 12.04 -4.82 -15.30
CA GLN A 115 13.05 -4.26 -14.41
C GLN A 115 12.49 -3.90 -13.03
N HIS A 116 11.26 -3.37 -12.95
CA HIS A 116 10.61 -3.10 -11.68
C HIS A 116 10.21 -4.38 -10.97
N TYR A 117 9.68 -5.37 -11.68
CA TYR A 117 9.40 -6.69 -11.10
C TYR A 117 10.65 -7.32 -10.50
N CYS A 118 11.79 -7.30 -11.20
CA CYS A 118 13.07 -7.77 -10.65
C CYS A 118 13.48 -7.00 -9.40
N ARG A 119 13.32 -5.66 -9.37
CA ARG A 119 13.59 -4.83 -8.18
C ARG A 119 12.76 -5.28 -6.98
N ILE A 120 11.45 -5.46 -7.16
CA ILE A 120 10.56 -5.94 -6.08
C ILE A 120 10.99 -7.33 -5.58
N THR A 121 11.34 -8.24 -6.49
CA THR A 121 11.81 -9.59 -6.12
C THR A 121 13.11 -9.52 -5.31
N ILE A 122 14.08 -8.69 -5.73
CA ILE A 122 15.34 -8.50 -4.99
C ILE A 122 15.09 -7.92 -3.59
N ASN A 123 14.25 -6.88 -3.49
CA ASN A 123 13.92 -6.23 -2.21
C ASN A 123 13.24 -7.18 -1.21
N LYS A 124 12.53 -8.21 -1.68
CA LYS A 124 11.96 -9.26 -0.82
C LYS A 124 13.02 -10.19 -0.24
N CYS A 125 14.16 -10.33 -0.90
CA CYS A 125 15.24 -11.23 -0.48
C CYS A 125 16.30 -10.52 0.36
N THR A 126 16.61 -9.25 0.08
CA THR A 126 17.67 -8.53 0.80
C THR A 126 17.52 -7.01 0.71
N ASN A 127 17.95 -6.33 1.77
CA ASN A 127 18.12 -4.88 1.81
C ASN A 127 19.60 -4.45 1.57
N GLN A 128 20.52 -5.42 1.49
CA GLN A 128 21.96 -5.20 1.30
C GLN A 128 22.33 -5.02 -0.18
N VAL A 129 21.75 -3.98 -0.80
CA VAL A 129 21.91 -3.68 -2.24
C VAL A 129 23.38 -3.55 -2.67
N TRP A 130 24.24 -3.02 -1.80
CA TRP A 130 25.65 -2.74 -2.15
C TRP A 130 26.51 -4.01 -2.23
N GLU A 131 26.09 -5.09 -1.60
CA GLU A 131 26.78 -6.40 -1.60
C GLU A 131 26.44 -7.24 -2.85
N LEU A 132 25.42 -6.83 -3.62
CA LEU A 132 25.01 -7.56 -4.82
C LEU A 132 26.08 -7.47 -5.92
N PRO A 133 26.28 -8.53 -6.72
CA PRO A 133 27.20 -8.55 -7.86
C PRO A 133 26.58 -7.84 -9.08
N LEU A 134 26.16 -6.58 -8.90
CA LEU A 134 25.50 -5.75 -9.91
C LEU A 134 26.34 -4.48 -10.21
N PRO A 135 26.29 -3.95 -11.44
CA PRO A 135 26.83 -2.63 -11.75
C PRO A 135 26.21 -1.53 -10.86
N THR A 136 26.99 -0.49 -10.55
CA THR A 136 26.59 0.64 -9.69
C THR A 136 25.25 1.25 -10.10
N ARG A 137 25.03 1.45 -11.41
CA ARG A 137 23.77 2.00 -11.93
C ARG A 137 22.54 1.17 -11.56
N LEU A 138 22.66 -0.16 -11.52
CA LEU A 138 21.56 -1.02 -11.09
C LEU A 138 21.36 -0.98 -9.56
N LYS A 139 22.45 -0.83 -8.79
CA LYS A 139 22.38 -0.64 -7.34
C LYS A 139 21.67 0.67 -6.98
N GLU A 140 21.98 1.75 -7.67
CA GLU A 140 21.29 3.05 -7.53
C GLU A 140 19.80 2.91 -7.85
N TYR A 141 19.45 2.26 -8.95
CA TYR A 141 18.06 1.98 -9.32
C TYR A 141 17.29 1.17 -8.26
N LEU A 142 17.95 0.22 -7.59
CA LEU A 142 17.37 -0.51 -6.45
C LEU A 142 17.16 0.41 -5.25
N LYS A 143 18.10 1.33 -4.96
CA LYS A 143 18.00 2.28 -3.85
C LYS A 143 16.91 3.35 -4.02
N GLU A 144 16.54 3.70 -5.25
CA GLU A 144 15.42 4.60 -5.53
C GLU A 144 14.07 4.06 -5.02
N TYR A 145 13.93 2.73 -4.87
CA TYR A 145 12.74 2.10 -4.34
C TYR A 145 13.10 0.82 -3.58
N GLN A 146 13.17 0.93 -2.26
CA GLN A 146 13.58 -0.15 -1.35
C GLN A 146 12.42 -1.03 -0.83
N TYR A 147 11.21 -0.83 -1.37
CA TYR A 147 10.00 -1.49 -0.87
C TYR A 147 9.68 -2.78 -1.64
N GLN A 148 8.88 -3.66 -1.02
CA GLN A 148 8.51 -4.99 -1.50
C GLN A 148 7.14 -5.07 -2.19
N VAL A 149 6.44 -3.94 -2.30
CA VAL A 149 5.07 -3.84 -2.83
C VAL A 149 5.01 -3.20 -4.21
#